data_AF-A0A956FK06-F1
#
_entry.id   AF-A0A956FK06-F1
#
_cell.length_a   1.000
_cell.length_b   1.000
_cell.length_c   1.000
_cell.angle_alpha   90.00
_cell.angle_beta   90.00
_cell.angle_gamma   90.00
#
_symmetry.space_group_name_H-M   'P 1'
#
loop_
_entity.id
_entity.type
_entity.pdbx_description
1 polymer ?
#
loop_
_entity_poly.entity_id
_entity_poly.type
_entity_poly.pdbx_seq_one_letter_code
_entity_poly.pdbx_strand_id
1 'polypeptide(L)'
;MRVTTRILGLAGVALVGLACGALRQNLRSQFVSYRGAWSCEEPGCAESSTVQSKKGSNRGELRINQVRLQPHAGLVFYPGTPVSGMTASVRDCKGKSKEVPGDHIKAPGKNGIGSEKDSWVVWIDEGLVSDLQVGSGDCSVLVVTTHASWSDGSTYDCEGAIDLGG
;
A
#
# COMPACT_ATOMS: atom_id res chain seq x y z
N MET A 1 15.46 25.41 59.44
CA MET A 1 15.94 24.03 59.22
C MET A 1 15.59 23.61 57.79
N ARG A 2 16.54 22.98 57.10
CA ARG A 2 16.47 22.51 55.70
C ARG A 2 15.54 21.30 55.55
N VAL A 3 15.41 20.84 54.29
CA VAL A 3 14.92 19.53 53.76
C VAL A 3 13.51 19.72 53.15
N THR A 4 13.18 19.44 51.88
CA THR A 4 13.67 18.52 50.82
C THR A 4 12.93 18.92 49.52
N THR A 5 13.59 19.14 48.38
CA THR A 5 13.87 18.17 47.30
C THR A 5 12.90 18.26 46.11
N ARG A 6 13.51 18.59 44.97
CA ARG A 6 12.96 18.56 43.61
C ARG A 6 12.52 17.13 43.23
N ILE A 7 11.37 16.98 42.60
CA ILE A 7 11.08 15.84 41.72
C ILE A 7 10.82 16.42 40.33
N LEU A 8 11.91 16.56 39.57
CA LEU A 8 11.90 16.65 38.12
C LEU A 8 12.43 15.31 37.65
N GLY A 9 11.63 14.50 36.95
CA GLY A 9 12.14 13.28 36.32
C GLY A 9 11.09 12.19 36.16
N LEU A 10 10.39 12.21 35.02
CA LEU A 10 9.78 11.02 34.41
C LEU A 10 9.35 11.38 32.97
N ALA A 11 10.33 11.67 32.11
CA ALA A 11 10.11 11.81 30.67
C ALA A 11 11.40 11.38 29.96
N GLY A 12 11.59 10.07 29.74
CA GLY A 12 12.80 9.63 29.05
C GLY A 12 13.07 8.13 28.99
N VAL A 13 12.08 7.26 28.76
CA VAL A 13 12.34 5.81 28.52
C VAL A 13 11.39 5.18 27.49
N ALA A 14 10.87 5.93 26.50
CA ALA A 14 9.95 5.37 25.49
C ALA A 14 10.55 5.23 24.07
N LEU A 15 11.70 5.83 23.79
CA LEU A 15 12.23 5.93 22.41
C LEU A 15 13.20 4.81 21.98
N VAL A 16 13.72 4.01 22.91
CA VAL A 16 14.74 2.99 22.60
C VAL A 16 14.13 1.68 22.06
N GLY A 17 12.90 1.32 22.49
CA GLY A 17 12.25 0.08 22.05
C GLY A 17 11.78 0.10 20.59
N LEU A 18 11.28 1.24 20.11
CA LEU A 18 10.71 1.38 18.75
C LEU A 18 11.79 1.36 17.66
N ALA A 19 12.95 2.00 17.91
CA ALA A 19 14.06 2.01 16.96
C ALA A 19 14.68 0.62 16.76
N CYS A 20 14.66 -0.24 17.80
CA CYS A 20 15.19 -1.60 17.72
C CYS A 20 14.26 -2.53 16.92
N GLY A 21 12.94 -2.35 17.04
CA GLY A 21 11.94 -3.12 16.29
C GLY A 21 12.05 -2.91 14.78
N ALA A 22 12.03 -1.65 14.32
CA ALA A 22 12.12 -1.31 12.90
C ALA A 22 13.45 -1.75 12.26
N LEU A 23 14.56 -1.60 12.98
CA LEU A 23 15.87 -2.09 12.51
C LEU A 23 15.89 -3.61 12.39
N ARG A 24 15.38 -4.34 13.39
CA ARG A 24 15.32 -5.80 13.38
C ARG A 24 14.44 -6.32 12.24
N GLN A 25 13.32 -5.65 11.98
CA GLN A 25 12.43 -5.97 10.87
C GLN A 25 13.11 -5.75 9.51
N ASN A 26 13.83 -4.63 9.36
CA ASN A 26 14.61 -4.36 8.15
C ASN A 26 15.72 -5.40 7.92
N LEU A 27 16.46 -5.77 8.97
CA LEU A 27 17.49 -6.82 8.90
C LEU A 27 16.93 -8.20 8.51
N ARG A 28 15.65 -8.46 8.75
CA ARG A 28 14.93 -9.67 8.31
C ARG A 28 14.27 -9.51 6.93
N SER A 29 14.46 -8.36 6.29
CA SER A 29 13.77 -7.97 5.05
C SER A 29 12.25 -8.08 5.13
N GLN A 30 11.70 -7.90 6.33
CA GLN A 30 10.26 -7.93 6.63
C GLN A 30 9.61 -6.56 6.33
N PHE A 31 9.79 -6.08 5.11
CA PHE A 31 9.18 -4.85 4.60
C PHE A 31 8.43 -5.13 3.30
N VAL A 32 7.55 -4.22 2.91
CA VAL A 32 6.87 -4.24 1.61
C VAL A 32 7.18 -2.94 0.86
N SER A 33 7.35 -3.05 -0.44
CA SER A 33 7.61 -1.90 -1.32
C SER A 33 6.57 -1.82 -2.43
N TYR A 34 6.05 -0.62 -2.67
CA TYR A 34 5.16 -0.36 -3.81
C TYR A 34 5.99 -0.20 -5.10
N ARG A 35 5.68 -1.01 -6.11
CA ARG A 35 6.44 -1.09 -7.38
C ARG A 35 5.84 -0.24 -8.49
N GLY A 36 4.55 0.05 -8.39
CA GLY A 36 3.79 0.87 -9.33
C GLY A 36 2.42 0.28 -9.60
N ALA A 37 1.74 0.81 -10.61
CA ALA A 37 0.44 0.33 -11.03
C ALA A 37 0.42 -0.09 -12.49
N TRP A 38 -0.43 -1.06 -12.81
CA TRP A 38 -0.66 -1.60 -14.13
C TRP A 38 -2.12 -1.39 -14.51
N SER A 39 -2.38 -1.04 -15.76
CA SER A 39 -3.73 -0.91 -16.30
C SER A 39 -3.74 -1.26 -17.77
N CYS A 40 -4.93 -1.49 -18.31
CA CYS A 40 -5.08 -1.67 -19.74
C CYS A 40 -4.80 -0.36 -20.51
N GLU A 41 -4.12 -0.46 -21.65
CA GLU A 41 -4.01 0.65 -22.59
C GLU A 41 -5.35 0.88 -23.31
N GLU A 42 -6.06 -0.22 -23.60
CA GLU A 42 -7.37 -0.26 -24.26
C GLU A 42 -8.43 -0.92 -23.37
N PRO A 43 -9.70 -0.47 -23.41
CA PRO A 43 -10.75 -1.07 -22.60
C PRO A 43 -10.93 -2.57 -22.84
N GLY A 44 -11.20 -3.31 -21.76
CA GLY A 44 -11.55 -4.75 -21.84
C GLY A 44 -10.36 -5.70 -22.01
N CYS A 45 -9.12 -5.24 -21.80
CA CYS A 45 -7.96 -6.13 -21.82
C CYS A 45 -7.98 -7.13 -20.64
N ALA A 46 -7.34 -8.29 -20.80
CA ALA A 46 -7.14 -9.25 -19.73
C ALA A 46 -6.08 -8.76 -18.72
N GLU A 47 -6.11 -9.24 -17.48
CA GLU A 47 -5.10 -8.93 -16.44
C GLU A 47 -3.66 -9.13 -16.97
N SER A 48 -3.43 -10.21 -17.73
CA SER A 48 -2.14 -10.54 -18.33
C SER A 48 -1.68 -9.62 -19.46
N SER A 49 -2.59 -8.80 -19.98
CA SER A 49 -2.34 -7.82 -21.04
C SER A 49 -2.23 -6.39 -20.50
N THR A 50 -2.34 -6.21 -19.18
CA THR A 50 -2.10 -4.91 -18.56
C THR A 50 -0.64 -4.50 -18.71
N VAL A 51 -0.40 -3.18 -18.80
CA VAL A 51 0.94 -2.62 -18.91
C VAL A 51 1.24 -1.73 -17.73
N GLN A 52 2.51 -1.64 -17.36
CA GLN A 52 2.95 -0.76 -16.30
C GLN A 52 2.69 0.70 -16.67
N SER A 53 2.07 1.44 -15.76
CA SER A 53 1.95 2.89 -15.88
C SER A 53 3.32 3.55 -15.76
N LYS A 54 3.66 4.30 -16.81
CA LYS A 54 4.88 5.13 -16.88
C LYS A 54 4.64 6.57 -16.43
N LYS A 55 3.39 6.94 -16.15
CA LYS A 55 3.00 8.28 -15.72
C LYS A 55 2.68 8.28 -14.22
N GLY A 56 3.02 9.36 -13.55
CA GLY A 56 2.77 9.47 -12.13
C GLY A 56 3.38 10.73 -11.52
N SER A 57 3.18 10.86 -10.22
CA SER A 57 3.73 11.92 -9.39
C SER A 57 4.08 11.36 -8.01
N ASN A 58 4.71 12.18 -7.17
CA ASN A 58 4.95 11.86 -5.78
C ASN A 58 4.33 12.93 -4.89
N ARG A 59 3.75 12.53 -3.76
CA ARG A 59 3.30 13.42 -2.69
C ARG A 59 4.02 13.02 -1.40
N GLY A 60 5.12 13.71 -1.09
CA GLY A 60 6.04 13.25 -0.05
C GLY A 60 6.65 11.91 -0.45
N GLU A 61 6.51 10.88 0.39
CA GLU A 61 6.98 9.51 0.12
C GLU A 61 5.95 8.67 -0.66
N LEU A 62 4.71 9.16 -0.80
CA LEU A 62 3.65 8.44 -1.51
C LEU A 62 3.86 8.56 -3.02
N ARG A 63 4.12 7.42 -3.66
CA ARG A 63 4.19 7.31 -5.12
C ARG A 63 2.79 7.07 -5.70
N ILE A 64 2.43 7.93 -6.66
CA ILE A 64 1.10 7.96 -7.28
C ILE A 64 1.26 7.64 -8.77
N ASN A 65 0.66 6.56 -9.25
CA ASN A 65 0.69 6.17 -10.65
C ASN A 65 -0.62 6.57 -11.35
N GLN A 66 -0.52 7.22 -12.51
CA GLN A 66 -1.71 7.53 -13.30
C GLN A 66 -2.17 6.27 -14.04
N VAL A 67 -3.44 5.89 -13.91
CA VAL A 67 -3.98 4.67 -14.52
C VAL A 67 -5.36 4.90 -15.12
N ARG A 68 -5.80 3.96 -15.94
CA ARG A 68 -7.21 3.80 -16.30
C ARG A 68 -7.78 2.64 -15.51
N LEU A 69 -8.97 2.81 -14.97
CA LEU A 69 -9.60 1.78 -14.15
C LEU A 69 -10.31 0.69 -14.97
N GLN A 70 -10.34 0.78 -16.31
CA GLN A 70 -11.15 -0.12 -17.13
C GLN A 70 -10.33 -1.28 -17.72
N PRO A 71 -10.70 -2.56 -17.46
CA PRO A 71 -11.73 -3.01 -16.51
C PRO A 71 -11.26 -2.99 -15.05
N HIS A 72 -9.95 -2.91 -14.80
CA HIS A 72 -9.34 -2.75 -13.48
C HIS A 72 -7.95 -2.11 -13.60
N ALA A 73 -7.41 -1.64 -12.47
CA ALA A 73 -6.01 -1.27 -12.30
C ALA A 73 -5.37 -2.08 -11.16
N GLY A 74 -4.18 -2.62 -11.39
CA GLY A 74 -3.45 -3.45 -10.44
C GLY A 74 -2.32 -2.68 -9.78
N LEU A 75 -2.36 -2.53 -8.47
CA LEU A 75 -1.25 -1.97 -7.69
C LEU A 75 -0.34 -3.10 -7.22
N VAL A 76 0.95 -2.98 -7.50
CA VAL A 76 1.92 -4.07 -7.28
C VAL A 76 2.78 -3.80 -6.05
N PHE A 77 2.80 -4.76 -5.15
CA PHE A 77 3.50 -4.70 -3.88
C PHE A 77 4.48 -5.87 -3.75
N TYR A 78 5.76 -5.57 -3.58
CA TYR A 78 6.81 -6.55 -3.46
C TYR A 78 7.33 -6.63 -2.02
N PRO A 79 7.15 -7.77 -1.34
CA PRO A 79 7.72 -8.00 -0.02
C PRO A 79 9.21 -8.38 -0.13
N GLY A 80 10.05 -7.84 0.77
CA GLY A 80 11.47 -8.20 0.83
C GLY A 80 11.73 -9.66 1.23
N THR A 81 10.75 -10.30 1.88
CA THR A 81 10.73 -11.73 2.21
C THR A 81 9.29 -12.22 2.17
N PRO A 82 9.00 -13.45 1.70
CA PRO A 82 7.64 -13.95 1.55
C PRO A 82 6.78 -13.74 2.80
N VAL A 83 5.60 -13.14 2.59
CA VAL A 83 4.61 -12.87 3.64
C VAL A 83 3.66 -14.06 3.77
N SER A 84 3.13 -14.27 4.98
CA SER A 84 2.11 -15.29 5.26
C SER A 84 0.72 -14.87 4.78
N GLY A 85 0.43 -13.57 4.80
CA GLY A 85 -0.82 -13.01 4.29
C GLY A 85 -0.73 -11.51 4.04
N MET A 86 -1.61 -11.02 3.18
CA MET A 86 -1.76 -9.60 2.87
C MET A 86 -3.25 -9.25 2.80
N THR A 87 -3.64 -8.19 3.50
CA THR A 87 -4.93 -7.51 3.30
C THR A 87 -4.68 -6.11 2.76
N ALA A 88 -5.73 -5.44 2.30
CA ALA A 88 -5.62 -4.07 1.81
C ALA A 88 -6.88 -3.26 2.11
N SER A 89 -6.71 -1.95 2.23
CA SER A 89 -7.79 -0.97 2.23
C SER A 89 -7.55 0.09 1.17
N VAL A 90 -8.63 0.68 0.67
CA VAL A 90 -8.60 1.79 -0.30
C VAL A 90 -9.33 2.99 0.29
N ARG A 91 -8.72 4.17 0.17
CA ARG A 91 -9.21 5.42 0.76
C ARG A 91 -9.23 6.56 -0.25
N ASP A 92 -10.25 7.39 -0.16
CA ASP A 92 -10.39 8.62 -0.95
C ASP A 92 -9.77 9.86 -0.29
N CYS A 93 -9.80 10.98 -1.02
CA CYS A 93 -9.31 12.28 -0.56
C CYS A 93 -9.99 12.82 0.71
N LYS A 94 -11.21 12.35 1.03
CA LYS A 94 -11.95 12.76 2.24
C LYS A 94 -11.71 11.83 3.43
N GLY A 95 -10.89 10.81 3.23
CA GLY A 95 -10.57 9.83 4.25
C GLY A 95 -11.61 8.71 4.39
N LYS A 96 -12.63 8.66 3.52
CA LYS A 96 -13.53 7.49 3.49
C LYS A 96 -12.71 6.31 2.99
N SER A 97 -12.64 5.26 3.81
CA SER A 97 -11.87 4.06 3.55
C SER A 97 -12.76 2.84 3.60
N LYS A 98 -12.38 1.79 2.87
CA LYS A 98 -12.95 0.47 3.00
C LYS A 98 -11.95 -0.62 2.67
N GLU A 99 -12.25 -1.82 3.14
CA GLU A 99 -11.44 -3.00 2.87
C GLU A 99 -11.57 -3.42 1.39
N VAL A 100 -10.44 -3.85 0.82
CA VAL A 100 -10.41 -4.48 -0.49
C VAL A 100 -10.74 -5.97 -0.32
N PRO A 101 -11.75 -6.51 -1.02
CA PRO A 101 -12.09 -7.92 -0.97
C PRO A 101 -10.90 -8.84 -1.28
N GLY A 102 -10.79 -9.97 -0.57
CA GLY A 102 -9.63 -10.86 -0.71
C GLY A 102 -9.45 -11.47 -2.10
N ASP A 103 -10.52 -11.60 -2.88
CA ASP A 103 -10.47 -12.05 -4.28
C ASP A 103 -9.85 -11.01 -5.23
N HIS A 104 -9.76 -9.74 -4.82
CA HIS A 104 -9.01 -8.68 -5.52
C HIS A 104 -7.52 -8.64 -5.12
N ILE A 105 -7.12 -9.38 -4.09
CA ILE A 105 -5.74 -9.43 -3.59
C ILE A 105 -5.09 -10.72 -4.06
N LYS A 106 -4.27 -10.63 -5.10
CA LYS A 106 -3.64 -11.80 -5.71
C LYS A 106 -2.22 -11.97 -5.20
N ALA A 107 -1.94 -13.17 -4.71
CA ALA A 107 -0.61 -13.59 -4.28
C ALA A 107 0.37 -13.72 -5.46
N PRO A 108 1.68 -13.71 -5.18
CA PRO A 108 2.73 -14.08 -6.14
C PRO A 108 2.39 -15.35 -6.92
N GLY A 109 2.66 -15.32 -8.23
CA GLY A 109 2.38 -16.40 -9.17
C GLY A 109 0.91 -16.55 -9.57
N LYS A 110 -0.02 -15.85 -8.94
CA LYS A 110 -1.48 -15.92 -9.21
C LYS A 110 -2.10 -14.59 -9.64
N ASN A 111 -1.27 -13.57 -9.85
CA ASN A 111 -1.70 -12.20 -10.08
C ASN A 111 -1.97 -11.82 -11.55
N GLY A 112 -1.71 -12.73 -12.49
CA GLY A 112 -1.94 -12.48 -13.92
C GLY A 112 -0.87 -11.64 -14.61
N ILE A 113 -0.03 -10.89 -13.89
CA ILE A 113 0.99 -10.00 -14.49
C ILE A 113 2.32 -10.75 -14.64
N GLY A 114 2.63 -11.15 -15.87
CA GLY A 114 3.79 -12.00 -16.16
C GLY A 114 5.15 -11.41 -15.77
N SER A 115 5.29 -10.08 -15.71
CA SER A 115 6.52 -9.39 -15.29
C SER A 115 6.66 -9.24 -13.77
N GLU A 116 5.61 -9.54 -13.00
CA GLU A 116 5.53 -9.28 -11.56
C GLU A 116 5.21 -10.56 -10.78
N LYS A 117 5.83 -11.69 -11.17
CA LYS A 117 5.52 -13.02 -10.62
C LYS A 117 5.74 -13.14 -9.12
N ASP A 118 6.68 -12.39 -8.57
CA ASP A 118 7.06 -12.45 -7.15
C ASP A 118 6.32 -11.42 -6.29
N SER A 119 5.40 -10.67 -6.89
CA SER A 119 4.70 -9.56 -6.26
C SER A 119 3.25 -9.92 -5.92
N TRP A 120 2.75 -9.30 -4.85
CA TRP A 120 1.32 -9.23 -4.60
C TRP A 120 0.70 -8.14 -5.46
N VAL A 121 -0.54 -8.35 -5.90
CA VAL A 121 -1.28 -7.36 -6.69
C VAL A 121 -2.65 -7.11 -6.07
N VAL A 122 -2.96 -5.84 -5.86
CA VAL A 122 -4.27 -5.38 -5.41
C VAL A 122 -5.00 -4.79 -6.61
N TRP A 123 -6.04 -5.49 -7.08
CA TRP A 123 -6.87 -5.06 -8.21
C TRP A 123 -7.99 -4.13 -7.76
N ILE A 124 -8.03 -2.94 -8.34
CA ILE A 124 -9.06 -1.94 -8.10
C ILE A 124 -9.91 -1.80 -9.37
N ASP A 125 -11.22 -1.89 -9.24
CA ASP A 125 -12.19 -1.66 -10.33
C ASP A 125 -13.27 -0.66 -9.92
N GLU A 126 -14.09 -0.25 -10.89
CA GLU A 126 -15.13 0.77 -10.71
C GLU A 126 -16.17 0.34 -9.67
N GLY A 127 -16.52 -0.95 -9.63
CA GLY A 127 -17.47 -1.48 -8.64
C GLY A 127 -16.92 -1.33 -7.22
N LEU A 128 -15.65 -1.69 -7.04
CA LEU A 128 -14.93 -1.57 -5.78
C LEU A 128 -14.77 -0.10 -5.34
N VAL A 129 -14.79 0.91 -6.19
CA VAL A 129 -14.58 2.31 -5.71
C VAL A 129 -15.78 3.21 -5.95
N SER A 130 -16.89 2.66 -6.40
CA SER A 130 -18.13 3.37 -6.77
C SER A 130 -18.72 4.25 -5.66
N ASP A 131 -18.51 3.89 -4.39
CA ASP A 131 -19.00 4.65 -3.24
C ASP A 131 -17.94 5.59 -2.63
N LEU A 132 -16.73 5.62 -3.20
CA LEU A 132 -15.65 6.52 -2.80
C LEU A 132 -15.72 7.82 -3.61
N GLN A 133 -15.21 8.90 -3.03
CA GLN A 133 -15.16 10.19 -3.73
C GLN A 133 -14.00 10.24 -4.72
N VAL A 134 -14.24 9.76 -5.93
CA VAL A 134 -13.35 9.90 -7.08
C VAL A 134 -13.82 11.09 -7.94
N GLY A 135 -12.93 12.04 -8.19
CA GLY A 135 -13.22 13.27 -8.93
C GLY A 135 -11.98 13.91 -9.51
N SER A 136 -11.93 15.25 -9.60
CA SER A 136 -10.78 15.99 -10.13
C SER A 136 -9.83 16.47 -9.03
N GLY A 137 -8.58 16.76 -9.40
CA GLY A 137 -7.57 17.32 -8.49
C GLY A 137 -7.17 16.31 -7.42
N ASP A 138 -7.10 16.73 -6.14
CA ASP A 138 -6.73 15.81 -5.06
C ASP A 138 -7.68 14.61 -4.89
N CYS A 139 -8.91 14.74 -5.36
CA CYS A 139 -9.90 13.67 -5.32
C CYS A 139 -9.84 12.73 -6.53
N SER A 140 -8.89 12.91 -7.45
CA SER A 140 -8.61 11.89 -8.47
C SER A 140 -7.71 10.77 -7.94
N VAL A 141 -7.12 10.96 -6.76
CA VAL A 141 -6.18 10.02 -6.15
C VAL A 141 -6.90 9.08 -5.18
N LEU A 142 -6.69 7.79 -5.38
CA LEU A 142 -7.02 6.74 -4.43
C LEU A 142 -5.74 6.20 -3.80
N VAL A 143 -5.71 6.10 -2.48
CA VAL A 143 -4.60 5.52 -1.73
C VAL A 143 -4.97 4.11 -1.31
N VAL A 144 -4.12 3.15 -1.63
CA VAL A 144 -4.24 1.76 -1.20
C VAL A 144 -3.17 1.49 -0.15
N THR A 145 -3.61 1.07 1.02
CA THR A 145 -2.73 0.64 2.12
C THR A 145 -2.81 -0.87 2.21
N THR A 146 -1.68 -1.55 2.03
CA THR A 146 -1.55 -2.99 2.27
C THR A 146 -1.09 -3.24 3.70
N HIS A 147 -1.61 -4.30 4.31
CA HIS A 147 -1.17 -4.80 5.62
C HIS A 147 -0.59 -6.20 5.42
N ALA A 148 0.74 -6.30 5.42
CA ALA A 148 1.44 -7.57 5.30
C ALA A 148 1.73 -8.19 6.67
N SER A 149 1.73 -9.52 6.74
CA SER A 149 2.03 -10.28 7.94
C SER A 149 3.00 -11.43 7.67
N TRP A 150 3.90 -11.70 8.62
CA TRP A 150 4.81 -12.85 8.59
C TRP A 150 4.46 -13.87 9.69
N SER A 151 5.02 -15.08 9.57
CA SER A 151 4.74 -16.20 10.47
C SER A 151 5.17 -15.98 11.93
N ASP A 152 6.07 -15.02 12.17
CA ASP A 152 6.50 -14.61 13.51
C ASP A 152 5.56 -13.56 14.15
N GLY A 153 4.47 -13.20 13.47
CA GLY A 153 3.48 -12.23 13.92
C GLY A 153 3.85 -10.78 13.64
N SER A 154 5.00 -10.51 13.01
CA SER A 154 5.34 -9.14 12.57
C SER A 154 4.42 -8.69 11.43
N THR A 155 4.18 -7.38 11.37
CA THR A 155 3.36 -6.75 10.33
C THR A 155 4.06 -5.55 9.71
N TYR A 156 3.66 -5.20 8.50
CA TYR A 156 4.17 -4.02 7.79
C TYR A 156 3.09 -3.42 6.91
N ASP A 157 2.92 -2.10 7.04
CA ASP A 157 1.99 -1.34 6.23
C ASP A 157 2.75 -0.67 5.09
N CYS A 158 2.23 -0.80 3.87
CA CYS A 158 2.81 -0.16 2.69
C CYS A 158 1.72 0.52 1.88
N GLU A 159 1.93 1.80 1.58
CA GLU A 159 1.04 2.59 0.75
C GLU A 159 1.51 2.64 -0.71
N GLY A 160 0.54 2.52 -1.62
CA GLY A 160 0.67 2.86 -3.02
C GLY A 160 -0.58 3.63 -3.45
N ALA A 161 -0.47 4.46 -4.47
CA ALA A 161 -1.61 5.26 -4.91
C ALA A 161 -1.76 5.25 -6.43
N ILE A 162 -3.02 5.45 -6.85
CA ILE A 162 -3.39 5.62 -8.25
C ILE A 162 -4.13 6.92 -8.45
N ASP A 163 -3.87 7.57 -9.58
CA ASP A 163 -4.56 8.77 -10.04
C ASP A 163 -5.42 8.41 -11.26
N LEU A 164 -6.72 8.71 -11.16
CA LEU A 164 -7.73 8.44 -12.18
C LEU A 164 -8.05 9.66 -13.06
N GLY A 165 -7.49 10.83 -12.76
CA GLY A 165 -7.81 12.13 -13.36
C GLY A 165 -7.12 12.41 -14.71
N GLY A 166 -7.03 11.39 -15.57
CA GLY A 166 -6.57 11.54 -16.95
C GLY A 166 -7.58 12.22 -17.87
#